data_AF-A0A2K4ZMH9-F1
#
_entry.id   AF-A0A2K4ZMH9-F1
#
_cell.length_a   1.000
_cell.length_b   1.000
_cell.length_c   1.000
_cell.angle_alpha   90.00
_cell.angle_beta   90.00
_cell.angle_gamma   90.00
#
_symmetry.space_group_name_H-M   'P 1'
#
loop_
_entity.id
_entity.type
_entity.pdbx_description
1 polymer ?
#
loop_
_entity_poly.entity_id
_entity_poly.type
_entity_poly.pdbx_seq_one_letter_code
_entity_poly.pdbx_strand_id
1 'polypeptide(L)'
;MQENRYFQKALSDFTHASASGGAIRHLTDLGYTVKQISERLDFPTPYERVQRDVWERLKENGVILSEEPGSGGRKEKVNYIQERDRFGRTSFRRVTEEACAETVRGWKELCITITADRTRAGVVSGNKAAGRDIFDLLQEKVRENGEAYSYASCDFGLAAMKASGQLQDMLSVLEAKPREYVEGLPWERQRVYHRINSRMMEILTQLCLAGQYQGECFFLKTEEKIRIQ
;
A
#
# COMPACT_ATOMS: atom_id res chain seq x y z
N MET A 1 3.41 11.62 38.73
CA MET A 1 2.65 10.44 38.24
C MET A 1 2.76 10.22 36.72
N GLN A 2 3.10 11.24 35.91
CA GLN A 2 3.19 11.10 34.44
C GLN A 2 4.45 10.35 33.97
N GLU A 3 5.58 10.50 34.68
CA GLU A 3 6.86 9.83 34.36
C GLU A 3 6.78 8.30 34.41
N ASN A 4 6.05 7.73 35.38
CA ASN A 4 5.91 6.27 35.50
C ASN A 4 5.15 5.69 34.30
N ARG A 5 4.12 6.37 33.80
CA ARG A 5 3.38 5.93 32.59
C ARG A 5 4.23 6.01 31.33
N TYR A 6 5.05 7.04 31.19
CA TYR A 6 5.96 7.18 30.04
C TYR A 6 7.00 6.06 30.03
N PHE A 7 7.60 5.77 31.19
CA PHE A 7 8.58 4.68 31.34
C PHE A 7 7.95 3.31 31.07
N GLN A 8 6.78 3.03 31.63
CA GLN A 8 6.06 1.78 31.37
C GLN A 8 5.72 1.60 29.89
N LYS A 9 5.31 2.67 29.20
CA LYS A 9 5.07 2.65 27.76
C LYS A 9 6.36 2.34 26.99
N ALA A 10 7.44 3.06 27.26
CA ALA A 10 8.73 2.86 26.61
C ALA A 10 9.26 1.42 26.82
N LEU A 11 9.09 0.88 28.03
CA LEU A 11 9.46 -0.51 28.32
C LEU A 11 8.60 -1.51 27.54
N SER A 12 7.28 -1.31 27.49
CA SER A 12 6.36 -2.15 26.69
C SER A 12 6.67 -2.10 25.20
N ASP A 13 7.02 -0.93 24.67
CA ASP A 13 7.42 -0.75 23.28
C ASP A 13 8.77 -1.43 22.99
N PHE A 14 9.73 -1.33 23.92
CA PHE A 14 11.01 -2.01 23.83
C PHE A 14 10.89 -3.54 23.86
N THR A 15 10.13 -4.07 24.83
CA THR A 15 9.89 -5.52 24.96
C THR A 15 9.24 -6.07 23.71
N HIS A 16 8.26 -5.37 23.15
CA HIS A 16 7.58 -5.75 21.93
C HIS A 16 8.50 -5.77 20.71
N ALA A 17 9.28 -4.70 20.51
CA ALA A 17 10.24 -4.63 19.41
C ALA A 17 11.26 -5.78 19.48
N SER A 18 11.66 -6.16 20.70
CA SER A 18 12.61 -7.24 20.96
C SER A 18 11.99 -8.64 20.82
N ALA A 19 10.72 -8.81 21.17
CA ALA A 19 10.05 -10.12 21.22
C ALA A 19 9.41 -10.53 19.89
N SER A 20 8.66 -9.64 19.23
CA SER A 20 7.91 -9.98 18.01
C SER A 20 8.05 -8.97 16.87
N GLY A 21 8.52 -7.74 17.14
CA GLY A 21 8.61 -6.70 16.11
C GLY A 21 9.43 -7.10 14.88
N GLY A 22 10.58 -7.75 15.08
CA GLY A 22 11.41 -8.25 13.97
C GLY A 22 10.73 -9.33 13.13
N ALA A 23 10.05 -10.28 13.78
CA ALA A 23 9.32 -11.36 13.11
C ALA A 23 8.13 -10.82 12.30
N ILE A 24 7.37 -9.87 12.87
CA ILE A 24 6.23 -9.24 12.17
C ILE A 24 6.70 -8.55 10.89
N ARG A 25 7.79 -7.76 10.95
CA ARG A 25 8.35 -7.09 9.77
C ARG A 25 8.80 -8.09 8.71
N HIS A 26 9.54 -9.11 9.11
CA HIS A 26 10.03 -10.14 8.18
C HIS A 26 8.86 -10.89 7.50
N LEU A 27 7.86 -11.32 8.27
CA LEU A 27 6.68 -11.99 7.72
C LEU A 27 5.85 -11.05 6.84
N THR A 28 5.79 -9.76 7.16
CA THR A 28 5.15 -8.75 6.30
C THR A 28 5.86 -8.63 4.96
N ASP A 29 7.20 -8.60 4.96
CA ASP A 29 8.00 -8.52 3.73
C ASP A 29 7.86 -9.78 2.86
N LEU A 30 7.66 -10.95 3.48
CA LEU A 30 7.31 -12.20 2.80
C LEU A 30 5.87 -12.22 2.26
N GLY A 31 5.06 -11.22 2.62
CA GLY A 31 3.69 -11.07 2.15
C GLY A 31 2.66 -11.86 2.95
N TYR A 32 2.88 -12.21 4.23
CA TYR A 32 1.84 -12.84 5.04
C TYR A 32 0.70 -11.86 5.40
N THR A 33 -0.52 -12.37 5.62
CA THR A 33 -1.65 -11.57 6.15
C THR A 33 -1.50 -11.36 7.66
N VAL A 34 -2.20 -10.38 8.23
CA VAL A 34 -2.16 -10.14 9.69
C VAL A 34 -2.57 -11.39 10.47
N LYS A 35 -3.61 -12.10 10.02
CA LYS A 35 -4.07 -13.34 10.63
C LYS A 35 -2.98 -14.42 10.60
N GLN A 36 -2.38 -14.66 9.43
CA GLN A 36 -1.29 -15.63 9.29
C GLN A 36 -0.06 -15.26 10.13
N ILE A 37 0.24 -13.96 10.26
CA ILE A 37 1.32 -13.48 11.13
C ILE A 37 0.97 -13.83 12.58
N SER A 38 -0.24 -13.48 13.04
CA SER A 38 -0.65 -13.72 14.42
C SER A 38 -0.62 -15.21 14.83
N GLU A 39 -0.90 -16.12 13.90
CA GLU A 39 -0.85 -17.57 14.13
C GLU A 39 0.58 -18.14 14.16
N ARG A 40 1.57 -17.44 13.59
CA ARG A 40 2.96 -17.89 13.45
C ARG A 40 3.92 -17.28 14.45
N LEU A 41 3.47 -16.30 15.23
CA LEU A 41 4.30 -15.69 16.26
C LEU A 41 4.46 -16.64 17.45
N ASP A 42 5.70 -16.86 17.88
CA ASP A 42 6.01 -17.66 19.06
C ASP A 42 5.47 -17.00 20.35
N PHE A 43 5.37 -15.66 20.36
CA PHE A 43 4.84 -14.89 21.47
C PHE A 43 3.49 -14.27 21.13
N PRO A 44 2.45 -14.48 21.95
CA PRO A 44 1.12 -13.95 21.69
C PRO A 44 1.16 -12.43 21.73
N THR A 45 1.05 -11.81 20.55
CA THR A 45 0.98 -10.37 20.38
C THR A 45 -0.48 -9.99 20.09
N PRO A 46 -1.06 -8.96 20.74
CA PRO A 46 -2.42 -8.53 20.46
C PRO A 46 -2.61 -8.23 18.97
N TYR A 47 -3.74 -8.68 18.40
CA TYR A 47 -4.01 -8.57 16.96
C TYR A 47 -3.89 -7.13 16.44
N GLU A 48 -4.47 -6.16 17.15
CA GLU A 48 -4.40 -4.73 16.82
C GLU A 48 -2.96 -4.20 16.74
N ARG A 49 -2.06 -4.74 17.58
CA ARG A 49 -0.65 -4.35 17.57
C ARG A 49 0.05 -4.92 16.33
N VAL A 50 -0.27 -6.15 15.94
CA VAL A 50 0.20 -6.74 14.68
C VAL A 50 -0.32 -5.94 13.48
N GLN A 51 -1.61 -5.56 13.47
CA GLN A 51 -2.20 -4.74 12.39
C GLN A 51 -1.45 -3.43 12.19
N ARG A 52 -1.18 -2.72 13.29
CA ARG A 52 -0.45 -1.45 13.25
C ARG A 52 0.96 -1.63 12.72
N ASP A 53 1.70 -2.60 13.24
CA ASP A 53 3.09 -2.82 12.84
C ASP A 53 3.21 -3.28 11.37
N VAL A 54 2.27 -4.09 10.89
CA VAL A 54 2.17 -4.46 9.47
C VAL A 54 1.87 -3.23 8.61
N TRP A 55 0.91 -2.39 9.03
CA TRP A 55 0.56 -1.16 8.31
C TRP A 55 1.73 -0.17 8.23
N GLU A 56 2.41 0.05 9.36
CA GLU A 56 3.62 0.88 9.43
C GLU A 56 4.70 0.33 8.49
N ARG A 57 4.96 -0.98 8.51
CA ARG A 57 5.92 -1.62 7.61
C ARG A 57 5.56 -1.45 6.12
N LEU A 58 4.28 -1.58 5.77
CA LEU A 58 3.82 -1.38 4.39
C LEU A 58 3.98 0.07 3.93
N LYS A 59 3.80 1.05 4.83
CA LYS A 59 4.08 2.46 4.56
C LYS A 59 5.56 2.74 4.42
N GLU A 60 6.39 2.22 5.32
CA GLU A 60 7.85 2.36 5.27
C GLU A 60 8.43 1.80 3.96
N ASN A 61 7.93 0.64 3.51
CA ASN A 61 8.35 0.00 2.27
C ASN A 61 7.80 0.69 1.01
N GLY A 62 6.95 1.72 1.15
CA GLY A 62 6.29 2.39 0.03
C GLY A 62 5.25 1.52 -0.68
N VAL A 63 4.77 0.44 -0.04
CA VAL A 63 3.67 -0.36 -0.58
C VAL A 63 2.35 0.39 -0.46
N ILE A 64 2.18 1.18 0.61
CA ILE A 64 1.01 2.04 0.82
C ILE A 64 1.47 3.49 0.95
N LEU A 65 0.83 4.37 0.18
CA LEU A 65 1.02 5.81 0.21
C LEU A 65 -0.25 6.50 0.70
N SER A 66 -0.13 7.50 1.55
CA SER A 66 -1.25 8.35 1.98
C SER A 66 -1.51 9.53 1.02
N GLU A 67 -0.54 9.84 0.16
CA GLU A 67 -0.59 10.93 -0.81
C GLU A 67 -0.58 10.35 -2.22
N GLU A 68 -1.06 11.12 -3.20
CA GLU A 68 -1.12 10.68 -4.60
C GLU A 68 0.29 10.34 -5.13
N PRO A 69 0.48 9.19 -5.80
CA PRO A 69 1.74 8.86 -6.43
C PRO A 69 2.15 9.98 -7.39
N GLY A 70 3.41 10.40 -7.39
CA GLY A 70 3.89 11.49 -8.25
C GLY A 70 3.57 12.91 -7.76
N SER A 71 2.76 13.09 -6.70
CA SER A 71 2.52 14.39 -6.07
C SER A 71 3.64 14.81 -5.11
N GLY A 72 4.76 14.10 -5.11
CA GLY A 72 5.83 14.24 -4.15
C GLY A 72 6.46 15.62 -4.16
N GLY A 73 6.02 16.48 -3.24
CA GLY A 73 6.90 17.51 -2.69
C GLY A 73 8.17 16.85 -2.16
N ARG A 74 9.34 17.42 -2.45
CA ARG A 74 10.69 16.97 -2.05
C ARG A 74 10.70 16.33 -0.66
N LYS A 75 10.63 15.01 -0.55
CA LYS A 75 10.97 14.31 0.70
C LYS A 75 12.48 14.09 0.69
N GLU A 76 13.20 15.10 1.18
CA GLU A 76 14.65 15.05 1.37
C GLU A 76 15.02 13.81 2.18
N LYS A 77 15.75 12.88 1.57
CA LYS A 77 16.31 11.75 2.30
C LYS A 77 17.53 12.25 3.05
N VAL A 78 17.37 12.46 4.35
CA VAL A 78 18.44 12.96 5.21
C VAL A 78 19.25 11.78 5.73
N ASN A 79 20.46 11.60 5.19
CA ASN A 79 21.43 10.67 5.74
C ASN A 79 22.38 11.40 6.69
N TYR A 80 22.75 10.76 7.80
CA TYR A 80 23.73 11.28 8.76
C TYR A 80 25.02 10.47 8.64
N ILE A 81 26.11 11.13 8.23
CA ILE A 81 27.44 10.50 8.19
C ILE A 81 28.17 10.83 9.48
N GLN A 82 28.68 9.81 10.16
CA GLN A 82 29.53 9.96 11.33
C GLN A 82 30.97 10.21 10.90
N GLU A 83 31.51 11.39 11.19
CA GLU A 83 32.92 11.74 10.98
C GLU A 83 33.66 11.72 12.31
N ARG A 84 34.91 11.22 12.31
CA ARG A 84 35.82 11.29 13.46
C ARG A 84 37.03 12.16 13.11
N ASP A 85 37.21 13.18 13.92
CA ASP A 85 38.38 14.08 13.90
C ASP A 85 39.65 13.32 14.35
N ARG A 86 40.83 13.80 13.94
CA ARG A 86 42.16 13.44 14.48
C ARG A 86 42.26 13.52 16.02
N PHE A 87 41.35 14.23 16.69
CA PHE A 87 41.25 14.28 18.16
C PHE A 87 40.21 13.31 18.76
N GLY A 88 39.65 12.37 17.98
CA GLY A 88 38.69 11.37 18.45
C GLY A 88 37.27 11.90 18.74
N ARG A 89 37.02 13.19 18.48
CA ARG A 89 35.68 13.78 18.58
C ARG A 89 34.81 13.28 17.43
N THR A 90 33.59 12.88 17.77
CA THR A 90 32.59 12.40 16.81
C THR A 90 31.67 13.55 16.42
N SER A 91 31.57 13.86 15.13
CA SER A 91 30.59 14.80 14.57
C SER A 91 29.68 14.09 13.58
N PHE A 92 28.43 14.54 13.47
CA PHE A 92 27.48 14.05 12.48
C PHE A 92 27.29 15.11 11.39
N ARG A 93 27.58 14.75 10.15
CA ARG A 93 27.29 15.59 8.99
C ARG A 93 25.96 15.16 8.39
N ARG A 94 25.02 16.11 8.30
CA ARG A 94 23.79 15.95 7.53
C ARG A 94 24.16 15.95 6.04
N VAL A 95 23.87 14.86 5.35
CA VAL A 95 23.94 14.77 3.89
C VAL A 95 22.52 14.57 3.39
N THR A 96 22.00 15.60 2.73
CA THR A 96 20.77 15.48 1.96
C THR A 96 21.10 14.71 0.68
N GLU A 97 20.66 13.46 0.61
CA GLU A 97 20.50 12.80 -0.68
C GLU A 97 19.24 13.40 -1.31
N GLU A 98 19.40 13.95 -2.52
CA GLU A 98 18.27 14.19 -3.40
C GLU A 98 17.68 12.82 -3.75
N ALA A 99 16.81 12.30 -2.89
CA ALA A 99 15.86 11.30 -3.32
C ALA A 99 15.02 12.01 -4.39
N CYS A 100 15.30 11.67 -5.64
CA CYS A 100 14.52 12.11 -6.78
C CYS A 100 13.13 11.51 -6.61
N ALA A 101 12.26 12.19 -5.85
CA ALA A 101 10.83 11.95 -5.90
C ALA A 101 10.42 12.36 -7.31
N GLU A 102 10.23 11.36 -8.18
CA GLU A 102 9.79 11.54 -9.56
C GLU A 102 8.49 12.34 -9.55
N THR A 103 8.63 13.65 -9.78
CA THR A 103 7.52 14.59 -9.78
C THR A 103 6.93 14.54 -11.17
N VAL A 104 5.75 13.93 -11.30
CA VAL A 104 5.06 13.85 -12.59
C VAL A 104 4.45 15.22 -12.88
N ARG A 105 4.95 15.88 -13.93
CA ARG A 105 4.51 17.25 -14.28
C ARG A 105 3.15 17.29 -14.97
N GLY A 106 2.69 16.16 -15.52
CA GLY A 106 1.37 16.04 -16.13
C GLY A 106 1.05 14.59 -16.48
N TRP A 107 -0.16 14.16 -16.16
CA TRP A 107 -0.64 12.81 -16.42
C TRP A 107 -1.21 12.66 -17.84
N LYS A 108 -0.85 11.57 -18.51
CA LYS A 108 -1.61 11.05 -19.66
C LYS A 108 -2.82 10.31 -19.14
N GLU A 109 -3.94 11.02 -19.03
CA GLU A 109 -5.18 10.44 -18.51
C GLU A 109 -5.86 9.54 -19.55
N LEU A 110 -6.20 8.33 -19.12
CA LEU A 110 -7.01 7.37 -19.86
C LEU A 110 -8.22 6.99 -19.01
N CYS A 111 -9.42 7.33 -19.47
CA CYS A 111 -10.65 6.86 -18.85
C CYS A 111 -11.09 5.55 -19.49
N ILE A 112 -11.39 4.56 -18.66
CA ILE A 112 -11.93 3.28 -19.09
C ILE A 112 -13.17 2.93 -18.28
N THR A 113 -14.15 2.33 -18.95
CA THR A 113 -15.34 1.77 -18.31
C THR A 113 -15.27 0.25 -18.43
N ILE A 114 -15.55 -0.44 -17.32
CA ILE A 114 -15.55 -1.90 -17.33
C ILE A 114 -16.97 -2.38 -17.55
N THR A 115 -17.20 -3.02 -18.70
CA THR A 115 -18.48 -3.65 -19.00
C THR A 115 -18.37 -5.15 -18.77
N ALA A 116 -19.23 -5.69 -17.92
CA ALA A 116 -19.34 -7.13 -17.73
C ALA A 116 -20.06 -7.75 -18.94
N ASP A 117 -19.31 -8.28 -19.90
CA ASP A 117 -19.87 -9.06 -21.00
C ASP A 117 -19.92 -10.54 -20.60
N ARG A 118 -21.05 -11.22 -20.82
CA ARG A 118 -21.37 -12.53 -20.22
C ARG A 118 -20.44 -13.69 -20.61
N THR A 119 -19.49 -13.46 -21.50
CA THR A 119 -18.65 -14.49 -22.15
C THR A 119 -17.15 -14.31 -21.96
N ARG A 120 -16.67 -13.17 -21.44
CA ARG A 120 -15.24 -12.93 -21.13
C ARG A 120 -15.12 -12.07 -19.86
N ALA A 121 -14.11 -12.36 -19.04
CA ALA A 121 -13.79 -11.53 -17.87
C ALA A 121 -13.65 -10.06 -18.33
N GLY A 122 -14.50 -9.19 -17.76
CA GLY A 122 -14.49 -7.72 -17.83
C GLY A 122 -13.83 -7.11 -19.06
N VAL A 123 -14.63 -6.84 -20.09
CA VAL A 123 -14.11 -6.17 -21.29
C VAL A 123 -14.03 -4.67 -21.01
N VAL A 124 -12.83 -4.13 -21.18
CA VAL A 124 -12.57 -2.70 -21.12
C VAL A 124 -13.18 -2.03 -22.35
N SER A 125 -13.99 -0.98 -22.13
CA SER A 125 -14.51 -0.11 -23.18
C SER A 125 -13.89 1.29 -23.04
N GLY A 126 -13.17 1.75 -24.07
CA GLY A 126 -12.50 3.05 -24.09
C GLY A 126 -11.57 3.23 -25.32
N ASN A 127 -11.34 4.47 -25.74
CA ASN A 127 -10.71 4.86 -27.02
C ASN A 127 -9.30 4.27 -27.32
N LYS A 128 -8.64 3.60 -26.36
CA LYS A 128 -7.34 2.91 -26.55
C LYS A 128 -7.23 1.48 -26.01
N ALA A 129 -8.22 0.99 -25.26
CA ALA A 129 -8.19 -0.32 -24.59
C ALA A 129 -9.42 -1.19 -24.88
N ALA A 130 -10.26 -0.77 -25.83
CA ALA A 130 -11.48 -1.46 -26.24
C ALA A 130 -11.21 -2.95 -26.56
N GLY A 131 -11.92 -3.85 -25.86
CA GLY A 131 -11.87 -5.29 -26.14
C GLY A 131 -10.84 -6.08 -25.31
N ARG A 132 -10.03 -5.43 -24.47
CA ARG A 132 -9.03 -6.11 -23.60
C ARG A 132 -9.63 -6.48 -22.25
N ASP A 133 -9.10 -7.56 -21.65
CA ASP A 133 -9.31 -7.87 -20.24
C ASP A 133 -8.56 -6.84 -19.37
N ILE A 134 -9.20 -6.38 -18.29
CA ILE A 134 -8.59 -5.46 -17.33
C ILE A 134 -7.33 -6.04 -16.71
N PHE A 135 -7.29 -7.36 -16.47
CA PHE A 135 -6.11 -8.03 -15.92
C PHE A 135 -4.91 -7.91 -16.86
N ASP A 136 -5.11 -8.19 -18.14
CA ASP A 136 -4.05 -8.11 -19.15
C ASP A 136 -3.52 -6.69 -19.29
N LEU A 137 -4.43 -5.70 -19.30
CA LEU A 137 -4.06 -4.28 -19.39
C LEU A 137 -3.20 -3.85 -18.20
N LEU A 138 -3.63 -4.14 -16.97
CA LEU A 138 -2.88 -3.78 -15.77
C LEU A 138 -1.55 -4.54 -15.69
N GLN A 139 -1.54 -5.82 -16.07
CA GLN A 139 -0.32 -6.63 -16.08
C GLN A 139 0.71 -6.11 -17.08
N GLU A 140 0.28 -5.73 -18.28
CA GLU A 140 1.14 -5.09 -19.29
C GLU A 140 1.74 -3.79 -18.73
N LYS A 141 0.91 -2.93 -18.14
CA LYS A 141 1.36 -1.66 -17.57
C LYS A 141 2.32 -1.83 -16.40
N VAL A 142 2.08 -2.81 -15.53
CA VAL A 142 2.99 -3.18 -14.44
C VAL A 142 4.30 -3.75 -14.99
N ARG A 143 4.28 -4.49 -16.10
CA ARG A 143 5.50 -4.99 -16.75
C ARG A 143 6.35 -3.87 -17.36
N GLU A 144 5.70 -2.86 -17.94
CA GLU A 144 6.37 -1.68 -18.51
C GLU A 144 7.01 -0.79 -17.42
N ASN A 145 6.28 -0.53 -16.33
CA ASN A 145 6.72 0.42 -15.30
C ASN A 145 7.53 -0.26 -14.18
N GLY A 146 7.24 -1.54 -13.92
CA GLY A 146 7.64 -2.27 -12.72
C GLY A 146 6.68 -2.02 -11.56
N GLU A 147 6.59 -2.99 -10.63
CA GLU A 147 5.70 -2.88 -9.47
C GLU A 147 6.00 -1.64 -8.61
N ALA A 148 7.28 -1.30 -8.40
CA ALA A 148 7.70 -0.18 -7.56
C ALA A 148 7.16 1.20 -7.99
N TYR A 149 6.74 1.31 -9.26
CA TYR A 149 6.29 2.55 -9.90
C TYR A 149 4.82 2.48 -10.35
N SER A 150 4.09 1.45 -9.91
CA SER A 150 2.70 1.19 -10.28
C SER A 150 1.82 1.17 -9.04
N TYR A 151 0.82 2.04 -8.97
CA TYR A 151 -0.04 2.21 -7.80
C TYR A 151 -1.51 2.26 -8.19
N ALA A 152 -2.39 1.81 -7.30
CA ALA A 152 -3.83 1.91 -7.46
C ALA A 152 -4.47 2.58 -6.24
N SER A 153 -5.45 3.45 -6.48
CA SER A 153 -6.22 4.06 -5.41
C SER A 153 -7.09 3.01 -4.72
N CYS A 154 -7.08 3.05 -3.38
CA CYS A 154 -7.82 2.16 -2.51
C CYS A 154 -8.69 2.98 -1.57
N ASP A 155 -10.00 2.83 -1.69
CA ASP A 155 -11.00 3.57 -0.92
C ASP A 155 -11.58 2.76 0.25
N PHE A 156 -10.99 1.62 0.61
CA PHE A 156 -11.53 0.73 1.65
C PHE A 156 -11.77 1.45 2.98
N GLY A 157 -10.89 2.36 3.38
CA GLY A 157 -11.07 3.15 4.60
C GLY A 157 -12.17 4.21 4.51
N LEU A 158 -12.44 4.76 3.32
CA LEU A 158 -13.60 5.62 3.09
C LEU A 158 -14.89 4.80 3.02
N ALA A 159 -14.85 3.62 2.40
CA ALA A 159 -15.98 2.69 2.32
C ALA A 159 -16.38 2.15 3.71
N ALA A 160 -15.40 1.92 4.60
CA ALA A 160 -15.61 1.53 5.99
C ALA A 160 -16.40 2.58 6.79
N MET A 161 -16.22 3.85 6.47
CA MET A 161 -16.87 4.97 7.16
C MET A 161 -18.31 5.22 6.67
N LYS A 162 -18.67 4.72 5.49
CA LYS A 162 -20.01 4.89 4.94
C LYS A 162 -20.98 3.90 5.58
N ALA A 163 -22.11 4.42 6.07
CA ALA A 163 -23.19 3.60 6.62
C ALA A 163 -23.87 2.67 5.59
N SER A 164 -23.56 2.84 4.30
CA SER A 164 -24.17 2.08 3.20
C SER A 164 -23.69 0.63 3.07
N GLY A 165 -22.80 0.15 3.95
CA GLY A 165 -22.28 -1.21 3.85
C GLY A 165 -21.36 -1.45 2.66
N GLN A 166 -20.91 -0.38 1.99
CA GLN A 166 -20.13 -0.46 0.74
C GLN A 166 -18.87 -1.33 0.89
N LEU A 167 -18.19 -1.26 2.05
CA LEU A 167 -17.05 -2.14 2.32
C LEU A 167 -17.46 -3.61 2.32
N GLN A 168 -18.61 -3.97 2.91
CA GLN A 168 -19.07 -5.35 2.96
C GLN A 168 -19.44 -5.86 1.57
N ASP A 169 -20.04 -5.03 0.72
CA ASP A 169 -20.32 -5.38 -0.67
C ASP A 169 -19.03 -5.67 -1.43
N MET A 170 -18.00 -4.82 -1.27
CA MET A 170 -16.67 -5.04 -1.85
C MET A 170 -16.05 -6.35 -1.33
N LEU A 171 -16.09 -6.60 -0.02
CA LEU A 171 -15.52 -7.81 0.60
C LEU A 171 -16.25 -9.08 0.16
N SER A 172 -17.56 -9.01 -0.08
CA SER A 172 -18.39 -10.17 -0.48
C SER A 172 -17.98 -10.77 -1.82
N VAL A 173 -17.48 -9.93 -2.73
CA VAL A 173 -16.98 -10.31 -4.06
C VAL A 173 -15.59 -10.93 -3.97
N LEU A 174 -14.78 -10.50 -3.00
CA LEU A 174 -13.40 -10.95 -2.87
C LEU A 174 -13.32 -12.41 -2.44
N GLU A 175 -12.37 -13.14 -3.00
CA GLU A 175 -12.01 -14.48 -2.54
C GLU A 175 -11.44 -14.45 -1.11
N ALA A 176 -11.42 -15.60 -0.43
CA ALA A 176 -11.06 -15.70 0.99
C ALA A 176 -9.70 -15.07 1.34
N LYS A 177 -8.66 -15.27 0.52
CA LYS A 177 -7.32 -14.72 0.76
C LYS A 177 -7.25 -13.20 0.54
N PRO A 178 -7.68 -12.65 -0.61
CA PRO A 178 -7.83 -11.21 -0.80
C PRO A 178 -8.67 -10.52 0.28
N ARG A 179 -9.80 -11.13 0.65
CA ARG A 179 -10.71 -10.61 1.70
C ARG A 179 -10.00 -10.52 3.06
N GLU A 180 -9.34 -11.60 3.48
CA GLU A 180 -8.60 -11.65 4.75
C GLU A 180 -7.51 -10.57 4.82
N TYR A 181 -6.83 -10.28 3.69
CA TYR A 181 -5.86 -9.20 3.63
C TYR A 181 -6.49 -7.83 3.83
N VAL A 182 -7.59 -7.54 3.14
CA VAL A 182 -8.27 -6.24 3.23
C VAL A 182 -8.87 -6.05 4.63
N GLU A 183 -9.53 -7.06 5.20
CA GLU A 183 -10.08 -7.03 6.56
C GLU A 183 -8.99 -6.91 7.64
N GLY A 184 -7.82 -7.49 7.38
CA GLY A 184 -6.70 -7.49 8.30
C GLY A 184 -6.03 -6.13 8.45
N LEU A 185 -6.14 -5.21 7.48
CA LEU A 185 -5.40 -3.94 7.53
C LEU A 185 -6.22 -2.79 8.15
N PRO A 186 -5.58 -1.93 8.97
CA PRO A 186 -6.23 -0.77 9.58
C PRO A 186 -6.29 0.40 8.58
N TRP A 187 -7.14 0.29 7.56
CA TRP A 187 -7.30 1.33 6.54
C TRP A 187 -7.63 2.68 7.18
N GLU A 188 -6.85 3.69 6.84
CA GLU A 188 -7.06 5.06 7.32
C GLU A 188 -8.36 5.64 6.78
N ARG A 189 -8.95 6.62 7.48
CA ARG A 189 -10.21 7.28 7.09
C ARG A 189 -10.04 8.25 5.91
N GLN A 190 -9.25 7.86 4.93
CA GLN A 190 -8.90 8.60 3.72
C GLN A 190 -8.59 7.63 2.58
N ARG A 191 -8.55 8.14 1.35
CA ARG A 191 -8.03 7.40 0.20
C ARG A 191 -6.54 7.16 0.39
N VAL A 192 -6.10 5.92 0.17
CA VAL A 192 -4.69 5.54 0.14
C VAL A 192 -4.35 4.94 -1.21
N TYR A 193 -3.08 4.85 -1.55
CA TYR A 193 -2.61 4.28 -2.81
C TYR A 193 -1.74 3.08 -2.53
N HIS A 194 -2.12 1.93 -3.09
CA HIS A 194 -1.41 0.69 -2.87
C HIS A 194 -0.63 0.28 -4.11
N ARG A 195 0.59 -0.21 -3.94
CA ARG A 195 1.40 -0.76 -5.03
C ARG A 195 0.67 -1.90 -5.73
N ILE A 196 0.68 -1.91 -7.07
CA ILE A 196 0.05 -3.00 -7.85
C ILE A 196 1.00 -4.21 -7.86
N ASN A 197 1.04 -4.94 -6.75
CA ASN A 197 1.68 -6.26 -6.65
C ASN A 197 0.68 -7.37 -7.04
N SER A 198 1.13 -8.62 -7.05
CA SER A 198 0.28 -9.79 -7.38
C SER A 198 -1.05 -9.81 -6.60
N ARG A 199 -1.00 -9.58 -5.29
CA ARG A 199 -2.20 -9.54 -4.44
C ARG A 199 -3.15 -8.40 -4.82
N MET A 200 -2.62 -7.18 -4.98
CA MET A 200 -3.45 -6.03 -5.32
C MET A 200 -4.03 -6.17 -6.73
N MET A 201 -3.30 -6.80 -7.65
CA MET A 201 -3.83 -7.16 -8.97
C MET A 201 -5.06 -8.06 -8.85
N GLU A 202 -4.99 -9.15 -8.06
CA GLU A 202 -6.13 -10.05 -7.83
C GLU A 202 -7.33 -9.31 -7.23
N ILE A 203 -7.11 -8.44 -6.23
CA ILE A 203 -8.15 -7.61 -5.61
C ILE A 203 -8.81 -6.70 -6.65
N LEU A 204 -8.00 -5.97 -7.44
CA LEU A 204 -8.50 -5.04 -8.45
C LEU A 204 -9.31 -5.77 -9.51
N THR A 205 -8.82 -6.90 -10.02
CA THR A 205 -9.55 -7.70 -11.02
C THR A 205 -10.91 -8.15 -10.48
N GLN A 206 -10.98 -8.70 -9.28
CA GLN A 206 -12.24 -9.14 -8.67
C GLN A 206 -13.23 -7.98 -8.48
N LEU A 207 -12.77 -6.84 -7.94
CA LEU A 207 -13.64 -5.68 -7.72
C LEU A 207 -14.08 -5.02 -9.03
N CYS A 208 -13.20 -4.97 -10.03
CA CYS A 208 -13.51 -4.46 -11.37
C CYS A 208 -14.57 -5.32 -12.06
N LEU A 209 -14.43 -6.65 -12.00
CA LEU A 209 -15.39 -7.58 -12.60
C LEU A 209 -16.79 -7.47 -12.01
N ALA A 210 -16.89 -7.17 -10.71
CA ALA A 210 -18.16 -6.95 -10.04
C ALA A 210 -18.68 -5.50 -10.13
N GLY A 211 -17.98 -4.61 -10.84
CA GLY A 211 -18.33 -3.18 -10.92
C GLY A 211 -18.28 -2.44 -9.58
N GLN A 212 -17.55 -2.98 -8.61
CA GLN A 212 -17.40 -2.42 -7.26
C GLN A 212 -16.15 -1.53 -7.12
N TYR A 213 -15.28 -1.52 -8.13
CA TYR A 213 -14.09 -0.66 -8.16
C TYR A 213 -14.34 0.62 -8.96
N GLN A 214 -14.21 1.76 -8.29
CA GLN A 214 -14.18 3.08 -8.91
C GLN A 214 -12.95 3.81 -8.41
N GLY A 215 -11.95 3.99 -9.27
CA GLY A 215 -10.63 4.42 -8.81
C GLY A 215 -9.67 4.79 -9.93
N GLU A 216 -8.42 5.04 -9.54
CA GLU A 216 -7.36 5.55 -10.39
C GLU A 216 -6.11 4.68 -10.21
N CYS A 217 -5.55 4.21 -11.32
CA CYS A 217 -4.25 3.56 -11.38
C CYS A 217 -3.21 4.54 -11.93
N PHE A 218 -2.03 4.57 -11.30
CA PHE A 218 -0.95 5.50 -11.58
C PHE A 218 0.30 4.72 -11.97
N PHE A 219 0.92 5.15 -13.06
CA PHE A 219 2.12 4.54 -13.60
C PHE A 219 3.19 5.62 -13.77
N LEU A 220 4.13 5.68 -12.82
CA LEU A 220 5.03 6.84 -12.67
C LEU A 220 5.99 6.99 -13.86
N LYS A 221 6.58 5.89 -14.36
CA LYS A 221 7.59 5.96 -15.43
C LYS A 221 7.02 6.38 -16.79
N THR A 222 5.80 5.92 -17.08
CA THR A 222 5.09 6.24 -18.32
C THR A 222 4.30 7.55 -18.23
N GLU A 223 4.18 8.08 -17.00
CA GLU A 223 3.36 9.25 -16.63
C GLU A 223 1.89 9.04 -17.04
N GLU A 224 1.39 7.82 -16.90
CA GLU A 224 0.02 7.45 -17.27
C GLU A 224 -0.88 7.32 -16.04
N LYS A 225 -2.10 7.84 -16.17
CA LYS A 225 -3.15 7.75 -15.15
C LYS A 225 -4.38 7.11 -15.76
N ILE A 226 -4.74 5.91 -15.30
CA ILE A 226 -5.93 5.18 -15.77
C ILE A 226 -7.04 5.38 -14.75
N ARG A 227 -8.13 6.03 -15.15
CA ARG A 227 -9.35 6.18 -14.34
C ARG A 227 -10.35 5.09 -14.73
N ILE A 228 -10.75 4.28 -13.76
CA ILE A 228 -11.69 3.17 -13.90
C ILE A 228 -13.05 3.61 -13.36
N GLN A 229 -14.08 3.50 -14.20
CA GLN A 229 -15.47 3.86 -13.91
C GLN A 229 -16.43 2.69 -14.13
#